data_AF-A0A7K2KIS1-F1
#
_entry.id   AF-A0A7K2KIS1-F1
#
_cell.length_a   1.000
_cell.length_b   1.000
_cell.length_c   1.000
_cell.angle_alpha   90.00
_cell.angle_beta   90.00
_cell.angle_gamma   90.00
#
_symmetry.space_group_name_H-M   'P 1'
#
loop_
_entity.id
_entity.type
_entity.pdbx_description
1 polymer ?
#
loop_
_entity_poly.entity_id
_entity_poly.type
_entity_poly.pdbx_seq_one_letter_code
_entity_poly.pdbx_strand_id
1 'polypeptide(L)'
;MSANVTVRGSDDVTASEPAAAVETTGTAAETRPGPAREPVGRDRTVAVVGTGTMGQGIAQVALVAGHPVRLYDSAPGRAEEAVAALTARLDRLVEKGRLDAPAREAAIARLHAARDLADLADAALVVEAIVELLPVKQELFADLEKVVGDDTVLATNTSSLSVTAIAGGLRLPGRFVGLHFFNPAPLLPLVEVVSGFATDPDVATRAYETVKGWGKTPVRCADTPGFIVNRVARPFYAEALRVFEEGAADPATIDAVLRECGGFRMGPFELTDLIGQDVNEAVTRSVWESFHQDPKFTPSLAQRRLVESGRLGRKTGHGWFSYADGAERPEPHTAPPAEAPQRIVVQGDLGPAEPLLGLFEEAGIAVRRKRGDGHIVLPGGGRLMLADGDSSFEFFPEEIVYFDLALDYARAGRMVLSTGRRTAPETLAEAVGLFQALGKQVSVIGDVPGMIVARTVAMLADLAADAVDRGVATAEDVDTAMRLGVNYPAGPLEWAQQLGHRRVCDLLRGLHERYPTGRYGPSQAIARRCADADAEDSR
;
A
#
# COMPACT_ATOMS: atom_id res chain seq x y z
N MET A 1 -72.67 -11.37 -33.77
CA MET A 1 -72.33 -10.43 -32.69
C MET A 1 -71.20 -9.56 -33.24
N SER A 2 -71.43 -8.59 -34.14
CA SER A 2 -72.13 -7.29 -33.96
C SER A 2 -71.41 -6.48 -32.87
N ALA A 3 -70.81 -5.29 -33.06
CA ALA A 3 -70.83 -4.23 -34.10
C ALA A 3 -69.49 -3.42 -33.97
N ASN A 4 -68.81 -2.96 -35.05
CA ASN A 4 -68.97 -1.67 -35.77
C ASN A 4 -68.95 -0.42 -34.85
N VAL A 5 -68.32 0.73 -35.08
CA VAL A 5 -67.80 1.49 -36.26
C VAL A 5 -67.16 2.78 -35.67
N THR A 6 -65.90 3.13 -35.98
CA THR A 6 -65.42 4.22 -36.89
C THR A 6 -65.61 5.68 -36.42
N VAL A 7 -64.63 6.54 -36.77
CA VAL A 7 -64.67 7.97 -37.22
C VAL A 7 -63.51 8.75 -36.57
N ARG A 8 -62.68 9.60 -37.22
CA ARG A 8 -62.44 10.06 -38.60
C ARG A 8 -61.09 10.80 -38.57
N GLY A 9 -60.38 10.84 -39.71
CA GLY A 9 -59.27 11.76 -39.93
C GLY A 9 -59.73 13.11 -40.47
N SER A 10 -58.80 14.07 -40.44
CA SER A 10 -58.69 15.32 -41.23
C SER A 10 -57.57 16.15 -40.57
N ASP A 11 -56.59 16.79 -41.20
CA ASP A 11 -56.27 17.07 -42.59
C ASP A 11 -54.80 17.57 -42.61
N ASP A 12 -54.15 17.47 -43.79
CA ASP A 12 -53.12 18.39 -44.32
C ASP A 12 -51.80 18.58 -43.52
N VAL A 13 -50.58 18.44 -44.06
CA VAL A 13 -50.02 19.08 -45.26
C VAL A 13 -48.75 18.33 -45.68
N THR A 14 -48.58 18.13 -46.99
CA THR A 14 -47.30 17.78 -47.64
C THR A 14 -46.35 18.98 -47.77
N ALA A 15 -45.04 18.68 -47.76
CA ALA A 15 -43.88 19.44 -48.25
C ALA A 15 -43.07 20.25 -47.23
N SER A 16 -41.84 19.81 -46.94
CA SER A 16 -40.61 20.47 -47.43
C SER A 16 -39.34 19.82 -46.85
N GLU A 17 -38.25 19.99 -47.59
CA GLU A 17 -36.89 19.45 -47.45
C GLU A 17 -36.09 20.09 -46.28
N PRO A 18 -34.80 19.74 -46.06
CA PRO A 18 -34.24 19.34 -44.76
C PRO A 18 -33.72 20.50 -43.90
N ALA A 19 -33.75 20.33 -42.57
CA ALA A 19 -33.17 21.28 -41.62
C ALA A 19 -31.93 20.71 -40.93
N ALA A 20 -30.79 21.27 -41.34
CA ALA A 20 -29.56 21.60 -40.62
C ALA A 20 -29.22 20.91 -39.29
N ALA A 21 -27.95 20.49 -39.22
CA ALA A 21 -27.22 20.17 -38.02
C ALA A 21 -27.36 21.25 -36.94
N VAL A 22 -27.76 20.83 -35.74
CA VAL A 22 -27.66 21.64 -34.53
C VAL A 22 -26.33 21.29 -33.87
N GLU A 23 -25.37 22.19 -34.00
CA GLU A 23 -24.16 22.22 -33.16
C GLU A 23 -24.59 22.42 -31.70
N THR A 24 -24.45 21.37 -30.89
CA THR A 24 -24.50 21.52 -29.44
C THR A 24 -23.13 21.97 -28.96
N THR A 25 -22.89 23.28 -28.95
CA THR A 25 -21.83 23.91 -28.15
C THR A 25 -22.19 23.81 -26.68
N GLY A 26 -21.93 22.64 -26.08
CA GLY A 26 -21.89 22.47 -24.63
C GLY A 26 -20.50 22.86 -24.14
N THR A 27 -20.29 24.16 -23.87
CA THR A 27 -19.14 24.61 -23.09
C THR A 27 -19.19 23.93 -21.73
N ALA A 28 -18.25 23.01 -21.48
CA ALA A 28 -17.92 22.56 -20.15
C ALA A 28 -17.59 23.80 -19.32
N ALA A 29 -18.42 24.10 -18.32
CA ALA A 29 -18.12 25.14 -17.36
C ALA A 29 -16.89 24.66 -16.56
N GLU A 30 -15.72 25.17 -16.94
CA GLU A 30 -14.52 25.13 -16.11
C GLU A 30 -14.86 25.84 -14.79
N THR A 31 -15.15 25.06 -13.75
CA THR A 31 -15.15 25.53 -12.37
C THR A 31 -13.72 25.94 -12.04
N ARG A 32 -13.43 27.24 -12.18
CA ARG A 32 -12.20 27.83 -11.62
C ARG A 32 -12.19 27.53 -10.12
N PRO A 33 -11.10 27.00 -9.56
CA PRO A 33 -11.00 26.84 -8.11
C PRO A 33 -11.11 28.24 -7.48
N GLY A 34 -11.97 28.38 -6.48
CA GLY A 34 -12.01 29.58 -5.64
C GLY A 34 -10.64 29.82 -4.97
N PRO A 35 -10.39 31.01 -4.40
CA PRO A 35 -9.15 31.25 -3.68
C PRO A 35 -9.00 30.19 -2.59
N ALA A 36 -7.94 29.37 -2.68
CA ALA A 36 -7.68 28.29 -1.73
C ALA A 36 -7.74 28.85 -0.30
N ARG A 37 -8.65 28.34 0.53
CA ARG A 37 -8.71 28.74 1.94
C ARG A 37 -7.34 28.45 2.57
N GLU A 38 -6.80 29.46 3.25
CA GLU A 38 -5.50 29.39 3.92
C GLU A 38 -5.46 28.25 4.95
N PRO A 39 -4.26 27.64 5.18
CA PRO A 39 -4.09 26.67 6.25
C PRO A 39 -4.53 27.25 7.61
N VAL A 40 -4.80 26.38 8.58
CA VAL A 40 -5.06 26.83 9.95
C VAL A 40 -3.86 27.65 10.44
N GLY A 41 -4.10 28.92 10.81
CA GLY A 41 -3.07 29.83 11.30
C GLY A 41 -2.32 29.24 12.50
N ARG A 42 -1.02 29.49 12.60
CA ARG A 42 -0.17 28.93 13.68
C ARG A 42 -0.52 29.47 15.07
N ASP A 43 -1.18 30.61 15.14
CA ASP A 43 -1.73 31.21 16.36
C ASP A 43 -3.08 30.58 16.78
N ARG A 44 -3.70 29.79 15.90
CA ARG A 44 -4.99 29.14 16.15
C ARG A 44 -4.83 27.77 16.80
N THR A 45 -5.72 27.49 17.74
CA THR A 45 -5.73 26.25 18.52
C THR A 45 -6.04 25.01 17.67
N VAL A 46 -5.26 23.96 17.91
CA VAL A 46 -5.54 22.57 17.50
C VAL A 46 -5.94 21.77 18.74
N ALA A 47 -7.15 21.19 18.74
CA ALA A 47 -7.58 20.26 19.76
C ALA A 47 -7.30 18.82 19.31
N VAL A 48 -6.81 17.97 20.22
CA VAL A 48 -6.65 16.53 19.98
C VAL A 48 -7.45 15.77 21.02
N VAL A 49 -8.38 14.95 20.54
CA VAL A 49 -9.30 14.16 21.38
C VAL A 49 -8.87 12.70 21.40
N GLY A 50 -8.58 12.19 22.59
CA GLY A 50 -7.96 10.89 22.83
C GLY A 50 -6.46 11.04 23.05
N THR A 51 -5.96 10.64 24.23
CA THR A 51 -4.56 10.86 24.62
C THR A 51 -3.70 9.60 24.64
N GLY A 52 -4.09 8.60 23.84
CA GLY A 52 -3.27 7.44 23.53
C GLY A 52 -2.01 7.77 22.71
N THR A 53 -1.31 6.74 22.25
CA THR A 53 -0.04 6.88 21.50
C THR A 53 -0.17 7.80 20.28
N MET A 54 -1.22 7.61 19.47
CA MET A 54 -1.47 8.41 18.26
C MET A 54 -1.84 9.85 18.61
N GLY A 55 -2.77 10.06 19.53
CA GLY A 55 -3.17 11.41 19.95
C GLY A 55 -2.00 12.24 20.50
N GLN A 56 -1.16 11.65 21.36
CA GLN A 56 0.08 12.31 21.80
C GLN A 56 1.02 12.60 20.61
N GLY A 57 1.18 11.66 19.68
CA GLY A 57 2.01 11.86 18.50
C GLY A 57 1.52 13.03 17.62
N ILE A 58 0.22 13.11 17.36
CA ILE A 58 -0.41 14.17 16.57
C ILE A 58 -0.29 15.53 17.29
N ALA A 59 -0.57 15.56 18.59
CA ALA A 59 -0.41 16.74 19.42
C ALA A 59 1.04 17.27 19.40
N GLN A 60 2.04 16.37 19.48
CA GLN A 60 3.44 16.76 19.36
C GLN A 60 3.74 17.41 18.00
N VAL A 61 3.21 16.86 16.90
CA VAL A 61 3.40 17.42 15.55
C VAL A 61 2.81 18.83 15.45
N ALA A 62 1.56 19.02 15.87
CA ALA A 62 0.91 20.32 15.84
C ALA A 62 1.63 21.35 16.74
N LEU A 63 2.07 20.92 17.93
CA LEU A 63 2.73 21.78 18.90
C LEU A 63 4.09 22.29 18.40
N VAL A 64 4.90 21.40 17.81
CA VAL A 64 6.20 21.74 17.21
C VAL A 64 6.03 22.60 15.97
N ALA A 65 4.93 22.46 15.23
CA ALA A 65 4.59 23.34 14.12
C ALA A 65 4.18 24.76 14.56
N GLY A 66 3.96 24.98 15.86
CA GLY A 66 3.75 26.30 16.46
C GLY A 66 2.35 26.55 17.03
N HIS A 67 1.43 25.59 16.93
CA HIS A 67 0.04 25.76 17.39
C HIS A 67 -0.09 25.75 18.92
N PRO A 68 -1.03 26.53 19.49
CA PRO A 68 -1.67 26.18 20.76
C PRO A 68 -2.34 24.81 20.64
N VAL A 69 -2.10 23.91 21.59
CA VAL A 69 -2.65 22.55 21.57
C VAL A 69 -3.44 22.27 22.84
N ARG A 70 -4.68 21.81 22.66
CA ARG A 70 -5.53 21.31 23.74
C ARG A 70 -5.68 19.80 23.65
N LEU A 71 -5.32 19.10 24.71
CA LEU A 71 -5.51 17.65 24.83
C LEU A 71 -6.75 17.36 25.65
N TYR A 72 -7.64 16.54 25.12
CA TYR A 72 -8.82 16.07 25.84
C TYR A 72 -8.88 14.55 25.86
N ASP A 73 -9.27 13.98 27.00
CA ASP A 73 -9.62 12.58 27.16
C ASP A 73 -10.81 12.45 28.10
N SER A 74 -11.71 11.51 27.85
CA SER A 74 -12.88 11.30 28.71
C SER A 74 -12.52 10.70 30.07
N ALA A 75 -11.36 10.04 30.18
CA ALA A 75 -10.90 9.49 31.45
C ALA A 75 -10.19 10.59 32.29
N PRO A 76 -10.66 10.86 33.52
CA PRO A 76 -10.07 11.88 34.38
C PRO A 76 -8.56 11.69 34.58
N GLY A 77 -7.79 12.78 34.49
CA GLY A 77 -6.34 12.78 34.69
C GLY A 77 -5.50 12.39 33.46
N ARG A 78 -6.09 11.71 32.45
CA ARG A 78 -5.35 11.26 31.27
C ARG A 78 -4.85 12.41 30.40
N ALA A 79 -5.57 13.54 30.37
CA ALA A 79 -5.13 14.72 29.63
C ALA A 79 -3.89 15.34 30.26
N GLU A 80 -3.87 15.48 31.58
CA GLU A 80 -2.73 15.98 32.36
C GLU A 80 -1.51 15.06 32.25
N GLU A 81 -1.72 13.74 32.35
CA GLU A 81 -0.68 12.74 32.14
C GLU A 81 -0.04 12.85 30.75
N ALA A 82 -0.87 13.07 29.73
CA ALA A 82 -0.39 13.22 28.35
C ALA A 82 0.40 14.51 28.14
N VAL A 83 0.00 15.62 28.78
CA VAL A 83 0.78 16.87 28.80
C VAL A 83 2.16 16.62 29.44
N ALA A 84 2.22 15.93 30.58
CA ALA A 84 3.47 15.59 31.23
C ALA A 84 4.35 14.65 30.36
N ALA A 85 3.74 13.66 29.70
CA ALA A 85 4.45 12.75 28.81
C ALA A 85 5.03 13.46 27.58
N LEU A 86 4.29 14.42 27.00
CA LEU A 86 4.76 15.24 25.88
C LEU A 86 5.89 16.18 26.30
N THR A 87 5.77 16.79 27.47
CA THR A 87 6.82 17.61 28.09
C THR A 87 8.14 16.83 28.15
N ALA A 88 8.10 15.63 28.73
CA ALA A 88 9.27 14.75 28.82
C ALA A 88 9.77 14.22 27.46
N ARG A 89 8.94 14.17 26.42
CA ARG A 89 9.39 13.86 25.05
C ARG A 89 10.13 15.04 24.43
N LEU A 90 9.65 16.26 24.62
CA LEU A 90 10.33 17.46 24.13
C LEU A 90 11.68 17.67 24.84
N ASP A 91 11.76 17.39 26.15
CA ASP A 91 13.03 17.41 26.89
C ASP A 91 14.07 16.49 26.26
N ARG A 92 13.67 15.24 25.94
CA ARG A 92 14.54 14.28 25.25
C ARG A 92 14.93 14.70 23.84
N LEU A 93 14.14 15.54 23.16
CA LEU A 93 14.54 16.11 21.86
C LEU A 93 15.62 17.17 22.05
N VAL A 94 15.55 17.97 23.11
CA VAL A 94 16.59 18.95 23.46
C VAL A 94 17.90 18.24 23.83
N GLU A 95 17.84 17.22 24.68
CA GLU A 95 19.01 16.39 25.04
C GLU A 95 19.70 15.77 23.82
N LYS A 96 18.91 15.40 22.79
CA LYS A 96 19.41 14.85 21.53
C LYS A 96 19.81 15.92 20.50
N GLY A 97 19.74 17.21 20.85
CA GLY A 97 20.05 18.31 19.94
C GLY A 97 19.10 18.45 18.75
N ARG A 98 17.90 17.87 18.84
CA ARG A 98 16.87 17.90 17.78
C ARG A 98 15.84 19.03 17.94
N LEU A 99 15.87 19.72 19.08
CA LEU A 99 15.05 20.89 19.40
C LEU A 99 15.89 21.81 20.29
N ASP A 100 15.80 23.13 20.11
CA ASP A 100 16.47 24.06 21.02
C ASP A 100 15.64 24.32 22.29
N ALA A 101 16.30 24.73 23.39
CA ALA A 101 15.64 24.94 24.66
C ALA A 101 14.58 26.07 24.62
N PRO A 102 14.82 27.24 23.98
CA PRO A 102 13.79 28.27 23.84
C PRO A 102 12.53 27.82 23.07
N ALA A 103 12.68 27.05 22.00
CA ALA A 103 11.58 26.50 21.21
C ALA A 103 10.80 25.47 22.02
N ARG A 104 11.49 24.66 22.83
CA ARG A 104 10.86 23.76 23.80
C ARG A 104 10.01 24.53 24.80
N GLU A 105 10.55 25.56 25.46
CA GLU A 105 9.80 26.37 26.43
C GLU A 105 8.57 27.02 25.79
N ALA A 106 8.73 27.60 24.59
CA ALA A 106 7.64 28.18 23.84
C ALA A 106 6.55 27.15 23.48
N ALA A 107 6.96 25.92 23.10
CA ALA A 107 6.03 24.83 22.82
C ALA A 107 5.23 24.43 24.07
N ILE A 108 5.89 24.27 25.22
CA ILE A 108 5.23 23.85 26.46
C ILE A 108 4.22 24.90 26.93
N ALA A 109 4.55 26.18 26.80
CA ALA A 109 3.65 27.28 27.16
C ALA A 109 2.32 27.29 26.37
N ARG A 110 2.27 26.56 25.25
CA ARG A 110 1.12 26.42 24.36
C ARG A 110 0.37 25.10 24.52
N LEU A 111 0.83 24.20 25.39
CA LEU A 111 0.27 22.87 25.59
C LEU A 111 -0.62 22.84 26.84
N HIS A 112 -1.90 22.53 26.67
CA HIS A 112 -2.88 22.55 27.75
C HIS A 112 -3.72 21.29 27.78
N ALA A 113 -4.01 20.79 28.98
CA ALA A 113 -5.02 19.78 29.21
C ALA A 113 -6.40 20.45 29.30
N ALA A 114 -7.36 19.97 28.52
CA ALA A 114 -8.77 20.33 28.60
C ALA A 114 -9.47 19.37 29.57
N ARG A 115 -10.29 19.91 30.47
CA ARG A 115 -11.00 19.13 31.49
C ARG A 115 -12.32 18.58 30.96
N ASP A 116 -12.95 19.32 30.06
CA ASP A 116 -14.19 18.94 29.41
C ASP A 116 -14.17 19.36 27.94
N LEU A 117 -15.20 18.95 27.18
CA LEU A 117 -15.31 19.31 25.78
C LEU A 117 -15.49 20.83 25.59
N ALA A 118 -16.11 21.54 26.52
CA ALA A 118 -16.36 22.99 26.42
C ALA A 118 -15.06 23.80 26.38
N ASP A 119 -13.99 23.30 27.00
CA ASP A 119 -12.65 23.87 26.90
C ASP A 119 -12.07 23.85 25.46
N LEU A 120 -12.70 23.14 24.51
CA LEU A 120 -12.29 23.06 23.11
C LEU A 120 -12.99 24.07 22.18
N ALA A 121 -13.87 24.93 22.70
CA ALA A 121 -14.75 25.80 21.91
C ALA A 121 -14.03 26.75 20.92
N ASP A 122 -12.79 27.14 21.20
CA ASP A 122 -11.98 28.04 20.37
C ASP A 122 -11.07 27.31 19.36
N ALA A 123 -11.14 25.97 19.30
CA ALA A 123 -10.35 25.17 18.36
C ALA A 123 -10.70 25.52 16.91
N ALA A 124 -9.67 25.74 16.08
CA ALA A 124 -9.84 25.89 14.63
C ALA A 124 -9.79 24.53 13.90
N LEU A 125 -9.13 23.54 14.53
CA LEU A 125 -9.05 22.17 14.07
C LEU A 125 -9.20 21.24 15.28
N VAL A 126 -10.05 20.22 15.16
CA VAL A 126 -10.12 19.10 16.10
C VAL A 126 -9.63 17.84 15.38
N VAL A 127 -8.70 17.10 15.99
CA VAL A 127 -8.25 15.79 15.49
C VAL A 127 -8.60 14.71 16.51
N GLU A 128 -9.50 13.82 16.13
CA GLU A 128 -9.97 12.70 16.94
C GLU A 128 -9.10 11.46 16.76
N ALA A 129 -8.67 10.84 17.86
CA ALA A 129 -7.84 9.63 17.92
C ALA A 129 -8.21 8.75 19.13
N ILE A 130 -9.50 8.46 19.30
CA ILE A 130 -10.09 7.58 20.32
C ILE A 130 -10.23 6.14 19.83
N VAL A 131 -10.86 5.28 20.64
CA VAL A 131 -11.20 3.90 20.29
C VAL A 131 -11.93 3.80 18.93
N GLU A 132 -11.58 2.76 18.17
CA GLU A 132 -12.04 2.55 16.79
C GLU A 132 -13.45 1.93 16.73
N LEU A 133 -14.44 2.62 17.30
CA LEU A 133 -15.84 2.21 17.32
C LEU A 133 -16.72 3.32 16.71
N LEU A 134 -17.46 2.99 15.65
CA LEU A 134 -18.28 3.96 14.91
C LEU A 134 -19.29 4.72 15.81
N PRO A 135 -20.10 4.06 16.67
CA PRO A 135 -21.06 4.78 17.51
C PRO A 135 -20.39 5.77 18.46
N VAL A 136 -19.23 5.42 19.02
CA VAL A 136 -18.48 6.27 19.96
C VAL A 136 -17.95 7.51 19.25
N LYS A 137 -17.43 7.38 18.02
CA LYS A 137 -16.96 8.52 17.23
C LYS A 137 -18.13 9.42 16.81
N GLN A 138 -19.25 8.84 16.38
CA GLN A 138 -20.45 9.61 16.02
C GLN A 138 -20.98 10.43 17.19
N GLU A 139 -21.07 9.83 18.39
CA GLU A 139 -21.49 10.52 19.60
C GLU A 139 -20.54 11.67 19.95
N LEU A 140 -19.23 11.42 19.94
CA LEU A 140 -18.22 12.45 20.20
C LEU A 140 -18.36 13.65 19.24
N PHE A 141 -18.47 13.41 17.93
CA PHE A 141 -18.55 14.51 16.98
C PHE A 141 -19.89 15.27 17.09
N ALA A 142 -20.99 14.60 17.40
CA ALA A 142 -22.27 15.25 17.68
C ALA A 142 -22.18 16.16 18.93
N ASP A 143 -21.41 15.77 19.94
CA ASP A 143 -21.15 16.60 21.12
C ASP A 143 -20.19 17.76 20.83
N LEU A 144 -19.14 17.53 20.04
CA LEU A 144 -18.22 18.59 19.60
C LEU A 144 -18.95 19.68 18.81
N GLU A 145 -19.91 19.34 17.93
CA GLU A 145 -20.66 20.33 17.15
C GLU A 145 -21.53 21.29 17.97
N LYS A 146 -21.85 20.92 19.22
CA LYS A 146 -22.56 21.79 20.16
C LYS A 146 -21.64 22.84 20.79
N VAL A 147 -20.33 22.62 20.70
CA VAL A 147 -19.31 23.37 21.43
C VAL A 147 -18.44 24.21 20.49
N VAL A 148 -17.91 23.60 19.42
CA VAL A 148 -16.98 24.29 18.51
C VAL A 148 -17.73 25.15 17.49
N GLY A 149 -17.10 26.25 17.06
CA GLY A 149 -17.68 27.15 16.06
C GLY A 149 -17.87 26.50 14.70
N ASP A 150 -18.79 27.03 13.88
CA ASP A 150 -19.17 26.45 12.58
C ASP A 150 -18.04 26.38 11.53
N ASP A 151 -17.01 27.23 11.66
CA ASP A 151 -15.80 27.21 10.79
C ASP A 151 -14.72 26.22 11.25
N THR A 152 -14.87 25.57 12.41
CA THR A 152 -13.90 24.59 12.92
C THR A 152 -13.86 23.35 12.01
N VAL A 153 -12.65 22.99 11.57
CA VAL A 153 -12.42 21.74 10.84
C VAL A 153 -12.49 20.58 11.84
N LEU A 154 -13.31 19.58 11.54
CA LEU A 154 -13.41 18.36 12.33
C LEU A 154 -12.71 17.24 11.59
N ALA A 155 -11.73 16.60 12.22
CA ALA A 155 -10.96 15.54 11.60
C ALA A 155 -10.88 14.28 12.47
N THR A 156 -10.87 13.13 11.83
CA THR A 156 -10.63 11.82 12.47
C THR A 156 -9.35 11.19 11.97
N ASN A 157 -8.59 10.57 12.88
CA ASN A 157 -7.41 9.75 12.58
C ASN A 157 -7.78 8.26 12.35
N THR A 158 -9.06 7.93 12.14
CA THR A 158 -9.48 6.55 11.87
C THR A 158 -8.64 5.90 10.75
N SER A 159 -8.38 4.61 10.87
CA SER A 159 -7.61 3.83 9.89
C SER A 159 -8.48 2.87 9.07
N SER A 160 -9.72 2.61 9.51
CA SER A 160 -10.59 1.59 8.93
C SER A 160 -12.06 1.96 8.82
N LEU A 161 -12.55 2.96 9.58
CA LEU A 161 -13.95 3.37 9.51
C LEU A 161 -14.16 4.37 8.37
N SER A 162 -15.34 4.31 7.75
CA SER A 162 -15.73 5.28 6.73
C SER A 162 -15.86 6.68 7.34
N VAL A 163 -15.13 7.63 6.75
CA VAL A 163 -15.23 9.06 7.08
C VAL A 163 -16.65 9.57 6.86
N THR A 164 -17.30 9.10 5.79
CA THR A 164 -18.70 9.38 5.47
C THR A 164 -19.63 8.87 6.56
N ALA A 165 -19.42 7.63 7.05
CA ALA A 165 -20.25 7.05 8.10
C ALA A 165 -20.12 7.82 9.43
N ILE A 166 -18.91 8.24 9.79
CA ILE A 166 -18.69 9.05 11.00
C ILE A 166 -19.39 10.41 10.87
N ALA A 167 -19.31 11.04 9.70
CA ALA A 167 -19.93 12.34 9.43
C ALA A 167 -21.46 12.30 9.30
N GLY A 168 -22.07 11.13 9.11
CA GLY A 168 -23.48 11.00 8.68
C GLY A 168 -24.53 11.63 9.60
N GLY A 169 -24.21 11.83 10.88
CA GLY A 169 -25.09 12.46 11.86
C GLY A 169 -24.81 13.95 12.13
N LEU A 170 -23.83 14.54 11.46
CA LEU A 170 -23.41 15.92 11.73
C LEU A 170 -24.36 16.93 11.09
N ARG A 171 -24.55 18.06 11.77
CA ARG A 171 -25.25 19.25 11.28
C ARG A 171 -24.51 19.90 10.11
N LEU A 172 -23.19 19.95 10.18
CA LEU A 172 -22.33 20.53 9.14
C LEU A 172 -21.29 19.50 8.64
N PRO A 173 -21.70 18.48 7.87
CA PRO A 173 -20.79 17.41 7.46
C PRO A 173 -19.70 17.88 6.47
N GLY A 174 -19.91 19.02 5.79
CA GLY A 174 -18.93 19.63 4.86
C GLY A 174 -17.58 19.96 5.48
N ARG A 175 -17.54 20.25 6.78
CA ARG A 175 -16.29 20.55 7.52
C ARG A 175 -15.58 19.34 8.12
N PHE A 176 -16.08 18.14 7.81
CA PHE A 176 -15.55 16.88 8.33
C PHE A 176 -14.58 16.24 7.32
N VAL A 177 -13.43 15.77 7.79
CA VAL A 177 -12.38 15.17 6.94
C VAL A 177 -11.64 14.04 7.68
N GLY A 178 -11.05 13.09 6.98
CA GLY A 178 -10.05 12.20 7.58
C GLY A 178 -8.67 12.83 7.54
N LEU A 179 -7.93 12.76 8.65
CA LEU A 179 -6.51 13.09 8.74
C LEU A 179 -5.79 11.88 9.35
N HIS A 180 -5.47 10.90 8.51
CA HIS A 180 -4.90 9.64 8.94
C HIS A 180 -3.37 9.72 8.99
N PHE A 181 -2.84 9.81 10.21
CA PHE A 181 -1.41 9.75 10.52
C PHE A 181 -0.96 8.30 10.75
N PHE A 182 0.32 8.03 10.46
CA PHE A 182 0.90 6.70 10.63
C PHE A 182 1.76 6.63 11.90
N ASN A 183 1.73 5.49 12.60
CA ASN A 183 2.47 5.31 13.86
C ASN A 183 3.97 4.99 13.59
N PRO A 184 4.93 5.71 14.21
CA PRO A 184 4.77 6.88 15.09
C PRO A 184 4.58 8.20 14.33
N ALA A 185 3.52 8.95 14.69
CA ALA A 185 3.12 10.17 13.98
C ALA A 185 4.22 11.25 13.88
N PRO A 186 5.10 11.47 14.89
CA PRO A 186 6.19 12.44 14.74
C PRO A 186 7.28 12.01 13.76
N LEU A 187 7.47 10.71 13.53
CA LEU A 187 8.56 10.16 12.72
C LEU A 187 8.15 9.91 11.26
N LEU A 188 6.95 9.40 11.03
CA LEU A 188 6.49 9.10 9.68
C LEU A 188 6.03 10.39 8.96
N PRO A 189 6.48 10.62 7.72
CA PRO A 189 6.19 11.87 7.01
C PRO A 189 4.79 11.89 6.38
N LEU A 190 4.20 10.74 6.07
CA LEU A 190 2.93 10.63 5.35
C LEU A 190 1.71 10.98 6.24
N VAL A 191 0.73 11.66 5.66
CA VAL A 191 -0.64 11.79 6.18
C VAL A 191 -1.63 11.59 5.03
N GLU A 192 -2.64 10.73 5.19
CA GLU A 192 -3.73 10.63 4.21
C GLU A 192 -4.84 11.63 4.57
N VAL A 193 -5.15 12.54 3.65
CA VAL A 193 -6.26 13.49 3.76
C VAL A 193 -7.46 12.89 3.03
N VAL A 194 -8.38 12.32 3.81
CA VAL A 194 -9.48 11.51 3.31
C VAL A 194 -10.75 12.34 3.18
N SER A 195 -11.31 12.44 1.98
CA SER A 195 -12.58 13.13 1.75
C SER A 195 -13.74 12.15 1.83
N GLY A 196 -14.62 12.36 2.80
CA GLY A 196 -15.93 11.70 2.85
C GLY A 196 -16.86 12.25 1.77
N PHE A 197 -18.01 11.60 1.57
CA PHE A 197 -18.95 11.96 0.51
C PHE A 197 -19.45 13.41 0.60
N ALA A 198 -19.59 13.93 1.82
CA ALA A 198 -20.07 15.29 2.07
C ALA A 198 -18.95 16.31 2.28
N THR A 199 -17.66 15.89 2.33
CA THR A 199 -16.55 16.79 2.66
C THR A 199 -16.40 17.89 1.60
N ASP A 200 -16.36 19.14 2.04
CA ASP A 200 -16.14 20.27 1.15
C ASP A 200 -14.68 20.26 0.63
N PRO A 201 -14.45 20.42 -0.68
CA PRO A 201 -13.10 20.43 -1.26
C PRO A 201 -12.17 21.49 -0.63
N ASP A 202 -12.74 22.63 -0.22
CA ASP A 202 -12.01 23.71 0.46
C ASP A 202 -11.54 23.28 1.85
N VAL A 203 -12.33 22.49 2.57
CA VAL A 203 -11.97 21.95 3.89
C VAL A 203 -10.88 20.91 3.76
N ALA A 204 -11.00 20.00 2.79
CA ALA A 204 -9.94 19.03 2.49
C ALA A 204 -8.64 19.76 2.09
N THR A 205 -8.72 20.87 1.36
CA THR A 205 -7.55 21.68 0.99
C THR A 205 -6.94 22.42 2.18
N ARG A 206 -7.76 23.03 3.03
CA ARG A 206 -7.29 23.63 4.29
C ARG A 206 -6.58 22.61 5.17
N ALA A 207 -7.14 21.40 5.31
CA ALA A 207 -6.54 20.32 6.08
C ALA A 207 -5.21 19.85 5.46
N TYR A 208 -5.16 19.67 4.14
CA TYR A 208 -3.96 19.33 3.37
C TYR A 208 -2.84 20.36 3.59
N GLU A 209 -3.10 21.65 3.34
CA GLU A 209 -2.08 22.70 3.50
C GLU A 209 -1.67 22.88 4.96
N THR A 210 -2.57 22.61 5.92
CA THR A 210 -2.24 22.64 7.35
C THR A 210 -1.20 21.58 7.70
N VAL A 211 -1.44 20.31 7.37
CA VAL A 211 -0.49 19.24 7.71
C VAL A 211 0.81 19.32 6.88
N LYS A 212 0.74 19.83 5.64
CA LYS A 212 1.94 20.19 4.86
C LYS A 212 2.76 21.26 5.58
N GLY A 213 2.10 22.28 6.12
CA GLY A 213 2.71 23.32 6.95
C GLY A 213 3.34 22.78 8.26
N TRP A 214 2.94 21.60 8.72
CA TRP A 214 3.55 20.88 9.85
C TRP A 214 4.79 20.05 9.46
N GLY A 215 5.23 20.13 8.20
CA GLY A 215 6.37 19.37 7.68
C GLY A 215 6.01 17.92 7.33
N LYS A 216 4.72 17.61 7.16
CA LYS A 216 4.25 16.32 6.64
C LYS A 216 4.14 16.36 5.12
N THR A 217 4.06 15.18 4.52
CA THR A 217 3.73 14.98 3.10
C THR A 217 2.31 14.44 3.04
N PRO A 218 1.30 15.31 2.87
CA PRO A 218 -0.07 14.83 2.69
C PRO A 218 -0.30 14.28 1.30
N VAL A 219 -1.13 13.25 1.22
CA VAL A 219 -1.72 12.71 -0.01
C VAL A 219 -3.23 12.79 0.09
N ARG A 220 -3.92 12.94 -1.04
CA ARG A 220 -5.39 13.01 -1.05
C ARG A 220 -5.99 11.67 -1.41
N CYS A 221 -7.06 11.29 -0.73
CA CYS A 221 -7.86 10.16 -1.15
C CYS A 221 -9.35 10.28 -0.85
N ALA A 222 -10.15 9.56 -1.62
CA ALA A 222 -11.57 9.35 -1.34
C ALA A 222 -11.75 8.33 -0.20
N ASP A 223 -12.86 8.48 0.53
CA ASP A 223 -13.30 7.55 1.57
C ASP A 223 -13.68 6.18 0.98
N THR A 224 -12.69 5.32 0.85
CA THR A 224 -12.85 3.91 0.47
C THR A 224 -12.14 3.01 1.49
N PRO A 225 -12.57 1.74 1.65
CA PRO A 225 -12.00 0.90 2.70
C PRO A 225 -10.49 0.76 2.60
N GLY A 226 -9.79 1.10 3.70
CA GLY A 226 -8.33 1.05 3.77
C GLY A 226 -7.60 2.18 3.05
N PHE A 227 -8.31 3.21 2.57
CA PHE A 227 -7.75 4.40 1.90
C PHE A 227 -6.76 4.03 0.79
N ILE A 228 -5.52 4.53 0.83
CA ILE A 228 -4.46 4.12 -0.08
C ILE A 228 -3.60 3.04 0.58
N VAL A 229 -2.92 3.37 1.68
CA VAL A 229 -1.82 2.55 2.20
C VAL A 229 -2.33 1.19 2.69
N ASN A 230 -3.39 1.16 3.51
CA ASN A 230 -3.88 -0.10 4.07
C ASN A 230 -4.44 -1.02 2.99
N ARG A 231 -5.09 -0.46 1.96
CA ARG A 231 -5.59 -1.17 0.79
C ARG A 231 -4.47 -1.75 -0.06
N VAL A 232 -3.56 -0.90 -0.54
CA VAL A 232 -2.51 -1.29 -1.51
C VAL A 232 -1.42 -2.13 -0.85
N ALA A 233 -1.17 -2.02 0.45
CA ALA A 233 -0.18 -2.84 1.15
C ALA A 233 -0.63 -4.30 1.41
N ARG A 234 -1.93 -4.64 1.29
CA ARG A 234 -2.42 -5.99 1.65
C ARG A 234 -1.68 -7.14 0.94
N PRO A 235 -1.40 -7.07 -0.38
CA PRO A 235 -0.70 -8.13 -1.09
C PRO A 235 0.71 -8.42 -0.57
N PHE A 236 1.41 -7.42 -0.03
CA PHE A 236 2.76 -7.63 0.51
C PHE A 236 2.78 -8.68 1.62
N TYR A 237 1.76 -8.68 2.49
CA TYR A 237 1.60 -9.71 3.52
C TYR A 237 0.98 -10.98 2.93
N ALA A 238 -0.08 -10.82 2.15
CA ALA A 238 -0.92 -11.92 1.76
C ALA A 238 -0.24 -12.88 0.77
N GLU A 239 0.61 -12.38 -0.14
CA GLU A 239 1.38 -13.22 -1.06
C GLU A 239 2.47 -14.01 -0.33
N ALA A 240 3.16 -13.40 0.63
CA ALA A 240 4.14 -14.09 1.46
C ALA A 240 3.51 -15.21 2.32
N LEU A 241 2.35 -14.93 2.92
CA LEU A 241 1.58 -15.92 3.68
C LEU A 241 1.13 -17.08 2.78
N ARG A 242 0.74 -16.79 1.54
CA ARG A 242 0.32 -17.82 0.57
C ARG A 242 1.48 -18.73 0.15
N VAL A 243 2.64 -18.16 -0.17
CA VAL A 243 3.87 -18.93 -0.47
C VAL A 243 4.24 -19.84 0.70
N PHE A 244 4.13 -19.35 1.93
CA PHE A 244 4.37 -20.14 3.14
C PHE A 244 3.33 -21.27 3.31
N GLU A 245 2.04 -20.97 3.15
CA GLU A 245 0.96 -21.97 3.27
C GLU A 245 1.05 -23.08 2.23
N GLU A 246 1.60 -22.78 1.04
CA GLU A 246 1.87 -23.76 -0.02
C GLU A 246 3.17 -24.56 0.24
N GLY A 247 3.92 -24.22 1.28
CA GLY A 247 5.16 -24.91 1.66
C GLY A 247 6.32 -24.66 0.72
N ALA A 248 6.27 -23.59 -0.08
CA ALA A 248 7.31 -23.27 -1.05
C ALA A 248 8.57 -22.70 -0.38
N ALA A 249 8.43 -21.93 0.70
CA ALA A 249 9.56 -21.39 1.45
C ALA A 249 9.18 -21.11 2.90
N ASP A 250 10.18 -21.14 3.80
CA ASP A 250 10.01 -20.75 5.20
C ASP A 250 10.00 -19.21 5.38
N PRO A 251 9.48 -18.70 6.51
CA PRO A 251 9.39 -17.26 6.76
C PRO A 251 10.71 -16.50 6.66
N ALA A 252 11.83 -17.07 7.13
CA ALA A 252 13.12 -16.38 7.08
C ALA A 252 13.63 -16.23 5.64
N THR A 253 13.45 -17.28 4.83
CA THR A 253 13.74 -17.24 3.40
C THR A 253 12.89 -16.19 2.69
N ILE A 254 11.57 -16.18 2.89
CA ILE A 254 10.67 -15.21 2.24
C ILE A 254 11.02 -13.76 2.63
N ASP A 255 11.28 -13.51 3.92
CA ASP A 255 11.71 -12.20 4.41
C ASP A 255 13.03 -11.76 3.78
N ALA A 256 14.01 -12.66 3.68
CA ALA A 256 15.30 -12.37 3.06
C ALA A 256 15.16 -12.08 1.56
N VAL A 257 14.32 -12.82 0.85
CA VAL A 257 14.04 -12.61 -0.57
C VAL A 257 13.42 -11.24 -0.83
N LEU A 258 12.34 -10.89 -0.12
CA LEU A 258 11.68 -9.60 -0.32
C LEU A 258 12.61 -8.43 0.03
N ARG A 259 13.52 -8.59 1.01
CA ARG A 259 14.50 -7.56 1.37
C ARG A 259 15.67 -7.46 0.39
N GLU A 260 16.32 -8.58 0.08
CA GLU A 260 17.61 -8.61 -0.63
C GLU A 260 17.47 -8.68 -2.15
N CYS A 261 16.32 -9.18 -2.64
CA CYS A 261 15.98 -9.23 -4.06
C CYS A 261 14.91 -8.18 -4.41
N GLY A 262 13.85 -8.09 -3.60
CA GLY A 262 12.77 -7.11 -3.79
C GLY A 262 13.07 -5.68 -3.31
N GLY A 263 14.15 -5.47 -2.54
CA GLY A 263 14.56 -4.15 -2.05
C GLY A 263 13.69 -3.58 -0.92
N PHE A 264 12.73 -4.33 -0.38
CA PHE A 264 11.91 -3.88 0.74
C PHE A 264 12.76 -3.70 2.01
N ARG A 265 12.45 -2.68 2.83
CA ARG A 265 13.22 -2.39 4.05
C ARG A 265 13.18 -3.54 5.08
N MET A 266 12.06 -4.24 5.16
CA MET A 266 11.80 -5.33 6.11
C MET A 266 10.91 -6.37 5.44
N GLY A 267 11.12 -7.65 5.75
CA GLY A 267 10.27 -8.72 5.26
C GLY A 267 8.89 -8.75 5.94
N PRO A 268 7.86 -9.31 5.28
CA PRO A 268 6.48 -9.30 5.78
C PRO A 268 6.28 -10.06 7.09
N PHE A 269 7.03 -11.13 7.35
CA PHE A 269 6.89 -11.91 8.59
C PHE A 269 7.47 -11.12 9.77
N GLU A 270 8.68 -10.57 9.64
CA GLU A 270 9.27 -9.70 10.66
C GLU A 270 8.42 -8.44 10.88
N LEU A 271 7.88 -7.87 9.79
CA LEU A 271 7.06 -6.66 9.87
C LEU A 271 5.74 -6.93 10.61
N THR A 272 5.07 -8.05 10.33
CA THR A 272 3.83 -8.40 11.05
C THR A 272 4.09 -8.75 12.51
N ASP A 273 5.23 -9.34 12.84
CA ASP A 273 5.64 -9.55 14.24
C ASP A 273 5.98 -8.25 14.97
N LEU A 274 6.49 -7.24 14.27
CA LEU A 274 6.74 -5.91 14.81
C LEU A 274 5.44 -5.13 15.04
N ILE A 275 4.52 -5.17 14.06
CA ILE A 275 3.20 -4.51 14.13
C ILE A 275 2.34 -5.18 15.22
N GLY A 276 2.39 -6.51 15.27
CA GLY A 276 1.48 -7.36 16.02
C GLY A 276 0.54 -8.12 15.09
N GLN A 277 0.50 -9.45 15.25
CA GLN A 277 -0.31 -10.31 14.37
C GLN A 277 -1.81 -10.01 14.47
N ASP A 278 -2.30 -9.72 15.69
CA ASP A 278 -3.68 -9.33 15.95
C ASP A 278 -4.05 -8.01 15.25
N VAL A 279 -3.15 -7.03 15.29
CA VAL A 279 -3.38 -5.71 14.66
C VAL A 279 -3.37 -5.85 13.14
N ASN A 280 -2.35 -6.52 12.57
CA ASN A 280 -2.26 -6.68 11.12
C ASN A 280 -3.43 -7.51 10.57
N GLU A 281 -3.80 -8.61 11.24
CA GLU A 281 -4.94 -9.44 10.86
C GLU A 281 -6.26 -8.67 10.96
N ALA A 282 -6.48 -7.91 12.04
CA ALA A 282 -7.71 -7.14 12.22
C ALA A 282 -7.90 -6.13 11.07
N VAL A 283 -6.83 -5.45 10.64
CA VAL A 283 -6.87 -4.57 9.46
C VAL A 283 -7.18 -5.36 8.18
N THR A 284 -6.54 -6.51 7.96
CA THR A 284 -6.83 -7.38 6.79
C THR A 284 -8.31 -7.79 6.76
N ARG A 285 -8.85 -8.26 7.89
CA ARG A 285 -10.27 -8.64 8.01
C ARG A 285 -11.20 -7.46 7.76
N SER A 286 -10.91 -6.30 8.36
CA SER A 286 -11.71 -5.09 8.19
C SER A 286 -11.76 -4.66 6.72
N VAL A 287 -10.62 -4.63 6.02
CA VAL A 287 -10.58 -4.34 4.58
C VAL A 287 -11.38 -5.38 3.79
N TRP A 288 -11.16 -6.67 4.05
CA TRP A 288 -11.85 -7.76 3.37
C TRP A 288 -13.37 -7.69 3.54
N GLU A 289 -13.87 -7.53 4.76
CA GLU A 289 -15.29 -7.40 5.07
C GLU A 289 -15.90 -6.15 4.43
N SER A 290 -15.18 -5.03 4.44
CA SER A 290 -15.63 -3.77 3.86
C SER A 290 -15.66 -3.79 2.32
N PHE A 291 -14.88 -4.67 1.69
CA PHE A 291 -14.97 -4.99 0.26
C PHE A 291 -15.91 -6.16 -0.04
N HIS A 292 -16.84 -6.48 0.88
CA HIS A 292 -17.80 -7.58 0.72
C HIS A 292 -17.13 -8.92 0.42
N GLN A 293 -16.03 -9.19 1.12
CA GLN A 293 -15.26 -10.42 1.06
C GLN A 293 -14.58 -10.68 -0.29
N ASP A 294 -14.15 -9.62 -0.98
CA ASP A 294 -13.37 -9.73 -2.23
C ASP A 294 -12.15 -10.66 -2.06
N PRO A 295 -11.97 -11.68 -2.93
CA PRO A 295 -10.88 -12.65 -2.84
C PRO A 295 -9.45 -12.07 -2.81
N LYS A 296 -9.25 -10.85 -3.33
CA LYS A 296 -7.96 -10.14 -3.29
C LYS A 296 -7.51 -9.82 -1.86
N PHE A 297 -8.46 -9.68 -0.93
CA PHE A 297 -8.19 -9.30 0.46
C PHE A 297 -8.36 -10.46 1.46
N THR A 298 -8.58 -11.69 1.00
CA THR A 298 -8.82 -12.86 1.86
C THR A 298 -7.73 -13.01 2.95
N PRO A 299 -8.11 -13.09 4.24
CA PRO A 299 -7.19 -13.35 5.35
C PRO A 299 -6.55 -14.74 5.30
N SER A 300 -5.34 -14.88 5.85
CA SER A 300 -4.62 -16.16 5.94
C SER A 300 -5.01 -16.97 7.18
N LEU A 301 -5.13 -18.29 7.03
CA LEU A 301 -5.33 -19.20 8.16
C LEU A 301 -4.06 -19.35 8.99
N ALA A 302 -2.88 -19.28 8.35
CA ALA A 302 -1.62 -19.36 9.05
C ALA A 302 -1.42 -18.17 10.01
N GLN A 303 -1.74 -16.94 9.57
CA GLN A 303 -1.74 -15.78 10.46
C GLN A 303 -2.78 -15.91 11.58
N ARG A 304 -3.98 -16.43 11.27
CA ARG A 304 -5.04 -16.62 12.26
C ARG A 304 -4.63 -17.53 13.41
N ARG A 305 -3.90 -18.61 13.13
CA ARG A 305 -3.39 -19.52 14.17
C ARG A 305 -2.45 -18.81 15.14
N LEU A 306 -1.66 -17.85 14.70
CA LEU A 306 -0.79 -17.05 15.58
C LEU A 306 -1.62 -16.15 16.50
N VAL A 307 -2.65 -15.49 15.95
CA VAL A 307 -3.57 -14.66 16.73
C VAL A 307 -4.32 -15.49 17.78
N GLU A 308 -4.91 -16.60 17.37
CA GLU A 308 -5.69 -17.48 18.25
C GLU A 308 -4.84 -18.17 19.33
N SER A 309 -3.55 -18.38 19.06
CA SER A 309 -2.60 -18.95 20.04
C SER A 309 -1.89 -17.91 20.90
N GLY A 310 -2.21 -16.61 20.76
CA GLY A 310 -1.57 -15.53 21.52
C GLY A 310 -0.11 -15.25 21.13
N ARG A 311 0.34 -15.76 19.98
CA ARG A 311 1.68 -15.51 19.41
C ARG A 311 1.63 -14.23 18.57
N LEU A 312 1.55 -13.09 19.26
CA LEU A 312 1.28 -11.80 18.64
C LEU A 312 2.53 -11.05 18.18
N GLY A 313 3.68 -11.71 18.09
CA GLY A 313 4.95 -11.10 17.66
C GLY A 313 5.79 -10.57 18.82
N ARG A 314 6.52 -9.47 18.59
CA ARG A 314 7.51 -8.93 19.54
C ARG A 314 6.90 -8.58 20.90
N LYS A 315 5.67 -8.06 20.91
CA LYS A 315 4.99 -7.64 22.15
C LYS A 315 4.65 -8.80 23.09
N THR A 316 4.60 -10.03 22.58
CA THR A 316 4.41 -11.27 23.36
C THR A 316 5.65 -12.16 23.39
N GLY A 317 6.79 -11.68 22.88
CA GLY A 317 8.03 -12.43 22.79
C GLY A 317 8.02 -13.57 21.75
N HIS A 318 6.94 -13.74 20.98
CA HIS A 318 6.82 -14.82 20.00
C HIS A 318 5.70 -14.53 18.98
N GLY A 319 6.01 -14.73 17.69
CA GLY A 319 5.07 -14.66 16.57
C GLY A 319 5.43 -15.70 15.50
N TRP A 320 5.80 -15.26 14.31
CA TRP A 320 6.50 -16.10 13.33
C TRP A 320 7.90 -16.49 13.82
N PHE A 321 8.56 -15.55 14.50
CA PHE A 321 9.86 -15.75 15.11
C PHE A 321 9.76 -15.73 16.63
N SER A 322 10.74 -16.37 17.28
CA SER A 322 10.94 -16.26 18.72
C SER A 322 11.75 -15.00 19.02
N TYR A 323 11.29 -14.22 19.99
CA TYR A 323 11.96 -13.01 20.50
C TYR A 323 12.33 -13.15 21.98
N ALA A 324 12.33 -14.38 22.50
CA ALA A 324 12.82 -14.67 23.84
C ALA A 324 14.35 -14.47 23.90
N ASP A 325 14.85 -14.14 25.09
CA ASP A 325 16.29 -14.02 25.32
C ASP A 325 17.00 -15.35 24.99
N GLY A 326 18.04 -15.28 24.15
CA GLY A 326 18.78 -16.45 23.69
C GLY A 326 18.11 -17.26 22.57
N ALA A 327 16.99 -16.80 22.01
CA ALA A 327 16.40 -17.43 20.83
C ALA A 327 17.32 -17.29 19.61
N GLU A 328 17.62 -18.43 18.96
CA GLU A 328 18.31 -18.42 17.67
C GLU A 328 17.35 -17.95 16.57
N ARG A 329 17.81 -16.96 15.79
CA ARG A 329 17.03 -16.48 14.65
C ARG A 329 17.16 -17.49 13.50
N PRO A 330 16.05 -17.95 12.91
CA PRO A 330 16.13 -18.82 11.75
C PRO A 330 16.87 -18.12 10.61
N GLU A 331 17.86 -18.80 10.05
CA GLU A 331 18.60 -18.31 8.89
C GLU A 331 17.84 -18.64 7.60
N PRO A 332 17.85 -17.74 6.59
CA PRO A 332 17.24 -18.02 5.31
C PRO A 332 17.97 -19.16 4.59
N HIS A 333 17.22 -19.99 3.87
CA HIS A 333 17.79 -21.02 3.02
C HIS A 333 18.74 -20.41 1.99
N THR A 334 19.97 -20.90 1.96
CA THR A 334 21.00 -20.54 0.99
C THR A 334 21.64 -21.80 0.44
N ALA A 335 21.59 -21.96 -0.89
CA ALA A 335 22.14 -23.11 -1.59
C ALA A 335 23.66 -23.20 -1.39
N PRO A 336 24.22 -24.42 -1.30
CA PRO A 336 25.66 -24.61 -1.20
C PRO A 336 26.38 -24.08 -2.44
N PRO A 337 27.71 -23.84 -2.36
CA PRO A 337 28.52 -23.47 -3.52
C PRO A 337 28.38 -24.48 -4.67
N ALA A 338 28.19 -23.99 -5.88
CA ALA A 338 28.13 -24.76 -7.12
C ALA A 338 29.07 -24.17 -8.17
N GLU A 339 29.56 -25.00 -9.09
CA GLU A 339 30.46 -24.56 -10.16
C GLU A 339 29.69 -23.74 -11.19
N ALA A 340 30.22 -22.55 -11.52
CA ALA A 340 29.61 -21.69 -12.51
C ALA A 340 29.85 -22.22 -13.94
N PRO A 341 28.83 -22.20 -14.82
CA PRO A 341 29.01 -22.57 -16.22
C PRO A 341 29.94 -21.57 -16.92
N GLN A 342 30.84 -22.05 -17.78
CA GLN A 342 31.76 -21.18 -18.53
C GLN A 342 31.07 -20.38 -19.66
N ARG A 343 29.88 -20.83 -20.08
CA ARG A 343 29.11 -20.19 -21.15
C ARG A 343 27.62 -20.42 -20.98
N ILE A 344 26.82 -19.49 -21.49
CA ILE A 344 25.37 -19.61 -21.60
C ILE A 344 24.88 -19.15 -22.99
N VAL A 345 23.68 -19.57 -23.38
CA VAL A 345 23.03 -19.08 -24.60
C VAL A 345 21.74 -18.37 -24.24
N VAL A 346 21.62 -17.09 -24.54
CA VAL A 346 20.40 -16.30 -24.36
C VAL A 346 19.58 -16.37 -25.63
N GLN A 347 18.31 -16.76 -25.51
CA GLN A 347 17.36 -16.80 -26.60
C GLN A 347 16.33 -15.68 -26.43
N GLY A 348 16.33 -14.69 -27.34
CA GLY A 348 15.42 -13.55 -27.26
C GLY A 348 15.89 -12.45 -26.29
N ASP A 349 14.92 -11.66 -25.83
CA ASP A 349 15.09 -10.56 -24.87
C ASP A 349 14.65 -11.01 -23.47
N LEU A 350 15.45 -10.72 -22.43
CA LEU A 350 15.13 -11.14 -21.05
C LEU A 350 14.24 -10.12 -20.31
N GLY A 351 13.77 -9.08 -21.00
CA GLY A 351 12.97 -7.99 -20.44
C GLY A 351 13.67 -7.32 -19.26
N PRO A 352 13.04 -7.26 -18.07
CA PRO A 352 13.64 -6.59 -16.91
C PRO A 352 14.93 -7.28 -16.41
N ALA A 353 15.19 -8.53 -16.84
CA ALA A 353 16.39 -9.28 -16.49
C ALA A 353 17.56 -9.08 -17.48
N GLU A 354 17.40 -8.26 -18.52
CA GLU A 354 18.44 -7.95 -19.50
C GLU A 354 19.77 -7.44 -18.89
N PRO A 355 19.78 -6.65 -17.80
CA PRO A 355 21.02 -6.25 -17.12
C PRO A 355 21.89 -7.41 -16.63
N LEU A 356 21.33 -8.61 -16.42
CA LEU A 356 22.09 -9.79 -16.01
C LEU A 356 23.18 -10.17 -17.02
N LEU A 357 22.98 -9.87 -18.31
CA LEU A 357 23.90 -10.30 -19.36
C LEU A 357 25.28 -9.66 -19.21
N GLY A 358 25.31 -8.36 -18.92
CA GLY A 358 26.56 -7.65 -18.62
C GLY A 358 27.22 -8.19 -17.34
N LEU A 359 26.42 -8.48 -16.31
CA LEU A 359 26.93 -9.04 -15.06
C LEU A 359 27.56 -10.43 -15.26
N PHE A 360 26.96 -11.28 -16.10
CA PHE A 360 27.53 -12.59 -16.44
C PHE A 360 28.84 -12.45 -17.22
N GLU A 361 28.92 -11.53 -18.19
CA GLU A 361 30.16 -11.26 -18.93
C GLU A 361 31.28 -10.72 -18.03
N GLU A 362 30.95 -9.80 -17.11
CA GLU A 362 31.87 -9.28 -16.09
C GLU A 362 32.38 -10.38 -15.14
N ALA A 363 31.54 -11.37 -14.83
CA ALA A 363 31.92 -12.55 -14.06
C ALA A 363 32.73 -13.59 -14.88
N GLY A 364 33.05 -13.30 -16.14
CA GLY A 364 33.85 -14.17 -17.01
C GLY A 364 33.06 -15.28 -17.70
N ILE A 365 31.73 -15.21 -17.71
CA ILE A 365 30.86 -16.20 -18.35
C ILE A 365 30.58 -15.76 -19.78
N ALA A 366 30.89 -16.61 -20.75
CA ALA A 366 30.68 -16.29 -22.16
C ALA A 366 29.18 -16.32 -22.52
N VAL A 367 28.61 -15.16 -22.88
CA VAL A 367 27.20 -15.03 -23.28
C VAL A 367 27.07 -15.07 -24.80
N ARG A 368 26.23 -15.96 -25.34
CA ARG A 368 25.88 -16.00 -26.76
C ARG A 368 24.41 -15.71 -26.97
N ARG A 369 24.07 -14.81 -27.89
CA ARG A 369 22.67 -14.51 -28.21
C ARG A 369 22.17 -15.26 -29.44
N LYS A 370 20.90 -15.69 -29.38
CA LYS A 370 20.13 -16.24 -30.50
C LYS A 370 18.73 -15.62 -30.49
N ARG A 371 18.02 -15.70 -31.62
CA ARG A 371 16.58 -15.38 -31.67
C ARG A 371 15.80 -16.42 -30.85
N GLY A 372 14.77 -15.97 -30.15
CA GLY A 372 13.89 -16.81 -29.33
C GLY A 372 12.95 -15.96 -28.49
N ASP A 373 12.46 -16.55 -27.40
CA ASP A 373 11.28 -16.14 -26.62
C ASP A 373 11.59 -15.69 -25.18
N GLY A 374 12.85 -15.37 -24.88
CA GLY A 374 13.25 -14.70 -23.64
C GLY A 374 13.65 -15.66 -22.51
N HIS A 375 14.65 -16.51 -22.74
CA HIS A 375 15.19 -17.42 -21.73
C HIS A 375 16.70 -17.63 -21.88
N ILE A 376 17.33 -18.18 -20.84
CA ILE A 376 18.75 -18.57 -20.86
C ILE A 376 18.82 -20.09 -20.97
N VAL A 377 19.64 -20.61 -21.90
CA VAL A 377 19.95 -22.04 -22.01
C VAL A 377 21.30 -22.31 -21.38
N LEU A 378 21.31 -23.21 -20.41
CA LEU A 378 22.50 -23.70 -19.72
C LEU A 378 23.27 -24.72 -20.57
N PRO A 379 24.56 -24.98 -20.28
CA PRO A 379 25.34 -26.01 -20.95
C PRO A 379 24.70 -27.40 -20.95
N GLY A 380 24.06 -27.79 -19.85
CA GLY A 380 23.32 -29.05 -19.72
C GLY A 380 22.03 -29.14 -20.55
N GLY A 381 21.59 -28.02 -21.14
CA GLY A 381 20.36 -27.95 -21.96
C GLY A 381 19.12 -27.47 -21.20
N GLY A 382 19.19 -27.37 -19.87
CA GLY A 382 18.15 -26.76 -19.05
C GLY A 382 17.94 -25.28 -19.37
N ARG A 383 16.71 -24.80 -19.17
CA ARG A 383 16.32 -23.42 -19.45
C ARG A 383 16.05 -22.65 -18.17
N LEU A 384 16.62 -21.46 -18.06
CA LEU A 384 16.32 -20.49 -17.03
C LEU A 384 15.32 -19.47 -17.55
N MET A 385 14.21 -19.35 -16.84
CA MET A 385 13.12 -18.44 -17.19
C MET A 385 12.90 -17.45 -16.05
N LEU A 386 12.63 -16.18 -16.41
CA LEU A 386 12.19 -15.21 -15.42
C LEU A 386 10.79 -15.60 -14.93
N ALA A 387 10.54 -15.44 -13.64
CA ALA A 387 9.25 -15.72 -13.01
C ALA A 387 8.08 -15.14 -13.82
N ASP A 388 7.17 -16.02 -14.18
CA ASP A 388 5.93 -15.76 -14.87
C ASP A 388 4.76 -16.41 -14.11
N GLY A 389 3.59 -16.50 -14.75
CA GLY A 389 2.42 -17.09 -14.13
C GLY A 389 2.41 -18.62 -14.08
N ASP A 390 3.49 -19.29 -14.48
CA ASP A 390 3.53 -20.74 -14.71
C ASP A 390 4.36 -21.48 -13.65
N SER A 391 4.16 -22.80 -13.55
CA SER A 391 5.02 -23.69 -12.76
C SER A 391 5.92 -24.55 -13.65
N SER A 392 7.12 -24.83 -13.16
CA SER A 392 8.11 -25.59 -13.95
C SER A 392 7.68 -27.03 -14.27
N PHE A 393 6.83 -27.65 -13.45
CA PHE A 393 6.32 -29.00 -13.73
C PHE A 393 5.45 -29.11 -15.00
N GLU A 394 4.95 -27.99 -15.53
CA GLU A 394 4.04 -27.94 -16.68
C GLU A 394 4.74 -28.16 -18.02
N PHE A 395 6.06 -27.95 -18.08
CA PHE A 395 6.84 -27.96 -19.32
C PHE A 395 7.47 -29.32 -19.65
N PHE A 396 7.00 -30.43 -19.08
CA PHE A 396 7.59 -31.74 -19.31
C PHE A 396 7.56 -32.15 -20.81
N PRO A 397 8.68 -32.63 -21.40
CA PRO A 397 9.91 -33.11 -20.76
C PRO A 397 11.04 -32.07 -20.60
N GLU A 398 10.77 -30.78 -20.83
CA GLU A 398 11.77 -29.72 -20.70
C GLU A 398 12.17 -29.50 -19.23
N GLU A 399 13.44 -29.17 -19.02
CA GLU A 399 13.98 -28.85 -17.70
C GLU A 399 13.99 -27.32 -17.50
N ILE A 400 13.00 -26.83 -16.76
CA ILE A 400 12.84 -25.40 -16.48
C ILE A 400 13.28 -25.09 -15.05
N VAL A 401 14.13 -24.08 -14.91
CA VAL A 401 14.49 -23.44 -13.64
C VAL A 401 14.02 -21.99 -13.69
N TYR A 402 13.04 -21.64 -12.88
CA TYR A 402 12.64 -20.25 -12.74
C TYR A 402 13.63 -19.48 -11.88
N PHE A 403 13.89 -18.22 -12.23
CA PHE A 403 14.51 -17.25 -11.34
C PHE A 403 13.58 -16.06 -11.11
N ASP A 404 13.58 -15.53 -9.89
CA ASP A 404 12.64 -14.47 -9.50
C ASP A 404 13.06 -13.07 -10.00
N LEU A 405 12.09 -12.16 -9.97
CA LEU A 405 12.28 -10.76 -10.23
C LEU A 405 13.17 -10.12 -9.15
N ALA A 406 14.10 -9.26 -9.56
CA ALA A 406 14.81 -8.36 -8.66
C ALA A 406 14.43 -6.91 -8.96
N LEU A 407 14.41 -6.06 -7.93
CA LEU A 407 14.27 -4.61 -8.11
C LEU A 407 15.43 -4.05 -8.92
N ASP A 408 16.64 -4.51 -8.62
CA ASP A 408 17.88 -4.15 -9.31
C ASP A 408 18.82 -5.36 -9.27
N TYR A 409 19.00 -6.03 -10.40
CA TYR A 409 19.83 -7.23 -10.50
C TYR A 409 21.31 -6.97 -10.21
N ALA A 410 21.82 -5.75 -10.40
CA ALA A 410 23.21 -5.43 -10.06
C ALA A 410 23.41 -5.32 -8.56
N ARG A 411 22.44 -4.73 -7.85
CA ARG A 411 22.51 -4.49 -6.40
C ARG A 411 21.96 -5.60 -5.53
N ALA A 412 21.12 -6.48 -6.08
CA ALA A 412 20.53 -7.59 -5.35
C ALA A 412 21.62 -8.54 -4.80
N GLY A 413 21.62 -8.71 -3.47
CA GLY A 413 22.56 -9.61 -2.78
C GLY A 413 22.13 -11.08 -2.81
N ARG A 414 20.87 -11.34 -3.19
CA ARG A 414 20.27 -12.68 -3.27
C ARG A 414 19.46 -12.84 -4.55
N MET A 415 19.54 -14.03 -5.13
CA MET A 415 18.62 -14.50 -6.16
C MET A 415 17.81 -15.70 -5.67
N VAL A 416 16.67 -15.92 -6.30
CA VAL A 416 15.77 -17.01 -5.96
C VAL A 416 15.60 -17.89 -7.17
N LEU A 417 15.74 -19.19 -6.98
CA LEU A 417 15.49 -20.20 -8.00
C LEU A 417 14.35 -21.11 -7.57
N SER A 418 13.59 -21.61 -8.53
CA SER A 418 12.62 -22.67 -8.32
C SER A 418 12.63 -23.64 -9.48
N THR A 419 12.41 -24.92 -9.18
CA THR A 419 12.45 -25.97 -10.20
C THR A 419 11.59 -27.16 -9.79
N GLY A 420 11.11 -27.88 -10.79
CA GLY A 420 10.26 -29.04 -10.61
C GLY A 420 11.05 -30.21 -10.05
N ARG A 421 10.36 -31.12 -9.36
CA ARG A 421 10.97 -32.31 -8.72
C ARG A 421 11.72 -33.25 -9.68
N ARG A 422 11.46 -33.13 -10.98
CA ARG A 422 12.02 -33.99 -12.03
C ARG A 422 13.22 -33.36 -12.75
N THR A 423 13.54 -32.10 -12.47
CA THR A 423 14.69 -31.42 -13.08
C THR A 423 15.97 -32.08 -12.59
N ALA A 424 16.91 -32.35 -13.51
CA ALA A 424 18.21 -32.90 -13.17
C ALA A 424 18.92 -32.03 -12.11
N PRO A 425 19.51 -32.64 -11.05
CA PRO A 425 20.30 -31.91 -10.05
C PRO A 425 21.42 -31.07 -10.68
N GLU A 426 21.99 -31.52 -11.79
CA GLU A 426 23.03 -30.82 -12.54
C GLU A 426 22.52 -29.51 -13.13
N THR A 427 21.30 -29.49 -13.68
CA THR A 427 20.67 -28.30 -14.23
C THR A 427 20.43 -27.24 -13.15
N LEU A 428 19.97 -27.66 -11.97
CA LEU A 428 19.84 -26.75 -10.83
C LEU A 428 21.20 -26.26 -10.33
N ALA A 429 22.22 -27.14 -10.27
CA ALA A 429 23.55 -26.76 -9.84
C ALA A 429 24.21 -25.74 -10.79
N GLU A 430 24.07 -25.91 -12.11
CA GLU A 430 24.51 -24.94 -13.10
C GLU A 430 23.82 -23.57 -12.91
N ALA A 431 22.51 -23.58 -12.66
CA ALA A 431 21.75 -22.36 -12.38
C ALA A 431 22.21 -21.66 -11.09
N VAL A 432 22.43 -22.42 -10.02
CA VAL A 432 22.95 -21.90 -8.74
C VAL A 432 24.35 -21.30 -8.94
N GLY A 433 25.25 -22.04 -9.60
CA GLY A 433 26.62 -21.59 -9.87
C GLY A 433 26.67 -20.33 -10.73
N LEU A 434 25.79 -20.22 -11.71
CA LEU A 434 25.65 -19.04 -12.57
C LEU A 434 25.37 -17.76 -11.75
N PHE A 435 24.43 -17.79 -10.82
CA PHE A 435 24.12 -16.62 -9.98
C PHE A 435 25.13 -16.42 -8.85
N GLN A 436 25.73 -17.49 -8.32
CA GLN A 436 26.81 -17.37 -7.32
C GLN A 436 28.08 -16.73 -7.91
N ALA A 437 28.37 -16.92 -9.19
CA ALA A 437 29.47 -16.24 -9.89
C ALA A 437 29.33 -14.72 -9.86
N LEU A 438 28.10 -14.21 -9.73
CA LEU A 438 27.81 -12.78 -9.55
C LEU A 438 27.99 -12.30 -8.10
N GLY A 439 28.49 -13.16 -7.19
CA GLY A 439 28.62 -12.87 -5.77
C GLY A 439 27.30 -12.91 -5.00
N LYS A 440 26.25 -13.51 -5.57
CA LYS A 440 24.91 -13.54 -4.98
C LYS A 440 24.70 -14.79 -4.13
N GLN A 441 24.01 -14.64 -3.01
CA GLN A 441 23.41 -15.78 -2.32
C GLN A 441 22.25 -16.32 -3.16
N VAL A 442 22.02 -17.64 -3.15
CA VAL A 442 20.95 -18.25 -3.94
C VAL A 442 20.00 -19.01 -3.03
N SER A 443 18.74 -18.60 -2.98
CA SER A 443 17.69 -19.37 -2.30
C SER A 443 16.97 -20.24 -3.31
N VAL A 444 16.90 -21.55 -3.05
CA VAL A 444 16.06 -22.47 -3.84
C VAL A 444 14.77 -22.68 -3.07
N ILE A 445 13.64 -22.41 -3.71
CA ILE A 445 12.30 -22.56 -3.13
C ILE A 445 11.53 -23.67 -3.87
N GLY A 446 10.40 -24.08 -3.32
CA GLY A 446 9.47 -25.00 -3.98
C GLY A 446 8.88 -24.40 -5.27
N ASP A 447 8.41 -25.27 -6.15
CA ASP A 447 7.76 -24.90 -7.42
C ASP A 447 6.42 -24.20 -7.15
N VAL A 448 6.40 -22.88 -7.32
CA VAL A 448 5.22 -22.03 -7.09
C VAL A 448 5.13 -20.97 -8.20
N PRO A 449 3.97 -20.83 -8.87
CA PRO A 449 3.75 -19.82 -9.89
C PRO A 449 4.02 -18.39 -9.38
N GLY A 450 4.63 -17.56 -10.20
CA GLY A 450 4.95 -16.16 -9.87
C GLY A 450 5.98 -15.96 -8.76
N MET A 451 6.60 -17.04 -8.27
CA MET A 451 7.70 -17.01 -7.29
C MET A 451 7.36 -16.21 -6.02
N ILE A 452 8.18 -15.28 -5.55
CA ILE A 452 7.93 -14.47 -4.36
C ILE A 452 7.82 -12.99 -4.73
N VAL A 453 8.85 -12.44 -5.35
CA VAL A 453 8.93 -11.00 -5.66
C VAL A 453 7.98 -10.67 -6.80
N ALA A 454 8.03 -11.41 -7.91
CA ALA A 454 7.23 -11.13 -9.09
C ALA A 454 5.72 -11.09 -8.77
N ARG A 455 5.17 -12.13 -8.14
CA ARG A 455 3.74 -12.18 -7.74
C ARG A 455 3.37 -11.05 -6.77
N THR A 456 4.25 -10.71 -5.84
CA THR A 456 3.99 -9.67 -4.85
C THR A 456 3.89 -8.31 -5.53
N VAL A 457 4.87 -7.96 -6.36
CA VAL A 457 4.90 -6.69 -7.09
C VAL A 457 3.73 -6.58 -8.06
N ALA A 458 3.39 -7.65 -8.77
CA ALA A 458 2.26 -7.65 -9.69
C ALA A 458 0.91 -7.39 -8.98
N MET A 459 0.70 -8.01 -7.82
CA MET A 459 -0.52 -7.77 -7.03
C MET A 459 -0.55 -6.37 -6.38
N LEU A 460 0.61 -5.83 -5.95
CA LEU A 460 0.71 -4.44 -5.49
C LEU A 460 0.36 -3.46 -6.61
N ALA A 461 0.92 -3.68 -7.81
CA ALA A 461 0.65 -2.89 -9.00
C ALA A 461 -0.84 -2.95 -9.38
N ASP A 462 -1.47 -4.12 -9.33
CA ASP A 462 -2.88 -4.31 -9.67
C ASP A 462 -3.80 -3.52 -8.73
N LEU A 463 -3.59 -3.61 -7.42
CA LEU A 463 -4.40 -2.87 -6.46
C LEU A 463 -4.15 -1.35 -6.51
N ALA A 464 -2.92 -0.93 -6.78
CA ALA A 464 -2.61 0.48 -6.99
C ALA A 464 -3.30 1.03 -8.24
N ALA A 465 -3.26 0.27 -9.34
CA ALA A 465 -3.90 0.63 -10.60
C ALA A 465 -5.43 0.71 -10.46
N ASP A 466 -6.05 -0.25 -9.76
CA ASP A 466 -7.48 -0.24 -9.46
C ASP A 466 -7.89 0.92 -8.54
N ALA A 467 -7.06 1.28 -7.56
CA ALA A 467 -7.31 2.46 -6.72
C ALA A 467 -7.33 3.76 -7.54
N VAL A 468 -6.39 3.92 -8.49
CA VAL A 468 -6.37 5.09 -9.39
C VAL A 468 -7.58 5.10 -10.33
N ASP A 469 -7.90 3.98 -10.99
CA ASP A 469 -9.00 3.90 -11.96
C ASP A 469 -10.37 4.16 -11.30
N ARG A 470 -10.53 3.79 -10.03
CA ARG A 470 -11.73 4.06 -9.24
C ARG A 470 -11.77 5.46 -8.62
N GLY A 471 -10.80 6.32 -8.93
CA GLY A 471 -10.74 7.69 -8.42
C GLY A 471 -10.47 7.78 -6.91
N VAL A 472 -9.83 6.77 -6.32
CA VAL A 472 -9.46 6.81 -4.90
C VAL A 472 -8.40 7.88 -4.67
N ALA A 473 -7.37 7.93 -5.51
CA ALA A 473 -6.28 8.89 -5.43
C ALA A 473 -5.58 9.02 -6.79
N THR A 474 -4.75 10.04 -6.95
CA THR A 474 -3.91 10.18 -8.14
C THR A 474 -2.79 9.13 -8.16
N ALA A 475 -2.23 8.83 -9.33
CA ALA A 475 -1.10 7.91 -9.43
C ALA A 475 0.12 8.35 -8.60
N GLU A 476 0.42 9.65 -8.61
CA GLU A 476 1.51 10.25 -7.83
C GLU A 476 1.25 10.13 -6.32
N ASP A 477 0.03 10.38 -5.86
CA ASP A 477 -0.35 10.22 -4.45
C ASP A 477 -0.25 8.77 -4.00
N VAL A 478 -0.67 7.81 -4.85
CA VAL A 478 -0.56 6.38 -4.53
C VAL A 478 0.90 5.98 -4.36
N ASP A 479 1.77 6.31 -5.30
CA ASP A 479 3.18 5.94 -5.23
C ASP A 479 3.89 6.65 -4.07
N THR A 480 3.56 7.92 -3.81
CA THR A 480 4.07 8.68 -2.66
C THR A 480 3.63 8.05 -1.34
N ALA A 481 2.36 7.66 -1.23
CA ALA A 481 1.82 7.01 -0.03
C ALA A 481 2.54 5.69 0.27
N MET A 482 2.81 4.87 -0.75
CA MET A 482 3.47 3.58 -0.55
C MET A 482 4.96 3.76 -0.20
N ARG A 483 5.65 4.72 -0.82
CA ARG A 483 7.06 5.03 -0.47
C ARG A 483 7.19 5.57 0.95
N LEU A 484 6.30 6.48 1.37
CA LEU A 484 6.44 7.19 2.65
C LEU A 484 5.71 6.55 3.83
N GLY A 485 4.60 5.85 3.57
CA GLY A 485 3.78 5.21 4.60
C GLY A 485 4.33 3.87 5.04
N VAL A 486 4.85 3.08 4.10
CA VAL A 486 5.34 1.71 4.35
C VAL A 486 6.77 1.46 3.87
N ASN A 487 7.51 2.52 3.48
CA ASN A 487 8.92 2.45 3.07
C ASN A 487 9.16 1.48 1.89
N TYR A 488 8.25 1.45 0.92
CA TYR A 488 8.49 0.70 -0.30
C TYR A 488 9.64 1.33 -1.09
N PRO A 489 10.47 0.50 -1.75
CA PRO A 489 11.65 1.00 -2.48
C PRO A 489 11.27 1.80 -3.73
N ALA A 490 10.10 1.53 -4.31
CA ALA A 490 9.51 2.24 -5.44
C ALA A 490 8.00 2.33 -5.26
N GLY A 491 7.37 3.28 -5.95
CA GLY A 491 5.91 3.29 -6.08
C GLY A 491 5.41 2.07 -6.86
N PRO A 492 4.30 1.40 -6.48
CA PRO A 492 3.80 0.24 -7.22
C PRO A 492 3.46 0.53 -8.69
N LEU A 493 3.01 1.75 -9.03
CA LEU A 493 2.69 2.11 -10.41
C LEU A 493 3.96 2.40 -11.22
N GLU A 494 4.90 3.15 -10.64
CA GLU A 494 6.27 3.30 -11.16
C GLU A 494 6.91 1.93 -11.43
N TRP A 495 6.78 0.98 -10.49
CA TRP A 495 7.36 -0.35 -10.62
C TRP A 495 6.69 -1.15 -11.75
N ALA A 496 5.36 -1.08 -11.86
CA ALA A 496 4.63 -1.71 -12.96
C ALA A 496 5.05 -1.17 -14.33
N GLN A 497 5.31 0.14 -14.43
CA GLN A 497 5.80 0.76 -15.65
C GLN A 497 7.20 0.26 -16.01
N GLN A 498 8.10 0.16 -15.03
CA GLN A 498 9.46 -0.37 -15.25
C GLN A 498 9.46 -1.84 -15.71
N LEU A 499 8.53 -2.66 -15.20
CA LEU A 499 8.39 -4.06 -15.60
C LEU A 499 7.72 -4.25 -16.97
N GLY A 500 6.94 -3.25 -17.40
CA GLY A 500 6.05 -3.31 -18.55
C GLY A 500 4.68 -3.88 -18.18
N HIS A 501 3.63 -3.14 -18.56
CA HIS A 501 2.25 -3.50 -18.22
C HIS A 501 1.79 -4.84 -18.79
N ARG A 502 2.26 -5.22 -19.99
CA ARG A 502 1.99 -6.53 -20.60
C ARG A 502 2.46 -7.67 -19.70
N ARG A 503 3.71 -7.61 -19.22
CA ARG A 503 4.30 -8.64 -18.35
C ARG A 503 3.54 -8.78 -17.03
N VAL A 504 3.17 -7.65 -16.40
CA VAL A 504 2.35 -7.66 -15.18
C VAL A 504 1.00 -8.32 -15.44
N CYS A 505 0.35 -7.99 -16.56
CA CYS A 505 -0.93 -8.57 -16.93
C CYS A 505 -0.85 -10.08 -17.19
N ASP A 506 0.15 -10.52 -17.96
CA ASP A 506 0.33 -11.93 -18.31
C ASP A 506 0.68 -12.78 -17.10
N LEU A 507 1.53 -12.26 -16.20
CA LEU A 507 1.80 -12.89 -14.90
C LEU A 507 0.51 -13.06 -14.08
N LEU A 508 -0.30 -12.02 -13.95
CA LEU A 508 -1.58 -12.10 -13.22
C LEU A 508 -2.58 -13.05 -13.88
N ARG A 509 -2.65 -13.09 -15.22
CA ARG A 509 -3.49 -14.04 -15.96
C ARG A 509 -3.04 -15.48 -15.72
N GLY A 510 -1.76 -15.78 -15.85
CA GLY A 510 -1.23 -17.13 -15.59
C GLY A 510 -1.44 -17.56 -14.13
N LEU A 511 -1.26 -16.64 -13.17
CA LEU A 511 -1.63 -16.89 -11.78
C LEU A 511 -3.14 -17.15 -11.62
N HIS A 512 -4.00 -16.41 -12.32
CA HIS A 512 -5.44 -16.59 -12.23
C HIS A 512 -5.90 -17.93 -12.84
N GLU A 513 -5.26 -18.38 -13.92
CA GLU A 513 -5.55 -19.68 -14.53
C GLU A 513 -5.23 -20.84 -13.59
N ARG A 514 -4.10 -20.77 -12.87
CA ARG A 514 -3.68 -21.80 -11.90
C ARG A 514 -4.35 -21.68 -10.54
N TYR A 515 -4.76 -20.47 -10.17
CA TYR A 515 -5.54 -20.18 -8.98
C TYR A 515 -6.87 -19.49 -9.36
N PRO A 516 -7.86 -20.25 -9.87
CA PRO A 516 -9.12 -19.71 -10.40
C PRO A 516 -10.11 -19.29 -9.29
N THR A 517 -9.62 -18.57 -8.28
CA THR A 517 -10.40 -18.05 -7.14
C THR A 517 -10.89 -16.62 -7.34
N GLY A 518 -10.47 -15.98 -8.44
CA GLY A 518 -10.69 -14.55 -8.70
C GLY A 518 -9.63 -13.63 -8.09
N ARG A 519 -8.80 -14.13 -7.16
CA ARG A 519 -7.76 -13.33 -6.46
C ARG A 519 -6.79 -12.65 -7.43
N TYR A 520 -6.25 -13.41 -8.39
CA TYR A 520 -5.25 -12.90 -9.34
C TYR A 520 -5.87 -12.36 -10.63
N GLY A 521 -7.20 -12.35 -10.76
CA GLY A 521 -7.85 -11.77 -11.93
C GLY A 521 -7.40 -10.32 -12.10
N PRO A 522 -6.76 -9.94 -13.23
CA PRO A 522 -6.30 -8.57 -13.42
C PRO A 522 -7.45 -7.58 -13.32
N SER A 523 -7.23 -6.46 -12.63
CA SER A 523 -8.18 -5.35 -12.64
C SER A 523 -8.38 -4.83 -14.08
N GLN A 524 -9.53 -4.19 -14.33
CA GLN A 524 -9.76 -3.52 -15.60
C GLN A 524 -8.71 -2.43 -15.87
N ALA A 525 -8.16 -1.84 -14.81
CA ALA A 525 -7.10 -0.85 -14.88
C ALA A 525 -5.78 -1.42 -15.44
N ILE A 526 -5.38 -2.63 -15.04
CA ILE A 526 -4.22 -3.32 -15.63
C ILE A 526 -4.54 -3.84 -17.03
N ALA A 527 -5.74 -4.39 -17.24
CA ALA A 527 -6.15 -4.92 -18.54
C ALA A 527 -6.14 -3.85 -19.65
N ARG A 528 -6.62 -2.63 -19.36
CA ARG A 528 -6.56 -1.50 -20.31
C ARG A 528 -5.11 -1.11 -20.64
N ARG A 529 -4.25 -0.95 -19.62
CA ARG A 529 -2.83 -0.62 -19.81
C ARG A 529 -2.07 -1.69 -20.60
N CYS A 530 -2.43 -2.96 -20.43
CA CYS A 530 -1.92 -4.04 -21.27
C CYS A 530 -2.34 -3.86 -22.73
N ALA A 531 -3.63 -3.61 -22.99
CA ALA A 531 -4.12 -3.40 -24.37
C ALA A 531 -3.48 -2.18 -25.04
N ASP A 532 -3.22 -1.10 -24.29
CA ASP A 532 -2.53 0.09 -24.79
C ASP A 532 -1.07 -0.22 -25.17
N ALA A 533 -0.35 -0.98 -24.33
CA ALA A 533 1.01 -1.43 -24.63
C ALA A 533 1.07 -2.31 -25.89
N ASP A 534 0.08 -3.20 -26.08
CA ASP A 534 -0.01 -4.04 -27.28
C ASP A 534 -0.19 -3.22 -28.57
N ALA A 535 -0.94 -2.12 -28.48
CA ALA A 535 -1.16 -1.22 -29.61
C ALA A 535 0.10 -0.40 -29.95
N GLU A 536 0.94 -0.09 -28.96
CA GLU A 536 2.23 0.58 -29.16
C GLU A 536 3.27 -0.35 -29.81
N ASP A 537 3.36 -1.61 -29.38
CA ASP A 537 4.25 -2.62 -29.98
C ASP A 537 3.90 -2.96 -31.44
N SER A 538 2.65 -2.74 -31.83
CA SER A 538 2.13 -3.05 -33.18
C SER A 538 2.30 -1.92 -34.19
N ARG A 539 2.79 -0.74 -33.76
CA ARG A 539 3.05 0.44 -34.61
C ARG A 539 4.53 0.56 -34.94
#